data_AF-A0A812NBU4-F1
#
_entry.id   AF-A0A812NBU4-F1
#
_cell.length_a   1.000
_cell.length_b   1.000
_cell.length_c   1.000
_cell.angle_alpha   90.00
_cell.angle_beta   90.00
_cell.angle_gamma   90.00
#
_symmetry.space_group_name_H-M   'P 1'
#
loop_
_entity.id
_entity.type
_entity.pdbx_description
1 polymer ?
#
loop_
_entity_poly.entity_id
_entity_poly.type
_entity_poly.pdbx_seq_one_letter_code
_entity_poly.pdbx_strand_id
1 'polypeptide(L)'
;VVHFTGGVCGLAGTVILGPRKGRFENPEEFEYHNIPLIVLGTFALWFGWYGFNPGSTLSMHDKEMGALAAQVAMNTTLSAATCGISVFLLKFVLTLKYDVGALCNGILSGLVSITAGCGNMECGSAVLTGFIGAFFYQAASSLLVRLKIDDPVDASAVHGACGVWGLLAAALFDWGKGFDHYHGWSGFGCMTGDDGACSKGIGGSAVAAQLVMIVAIIVWA
;
A
#
# COMPACT_ATOMS: atom_id res chain seq x y z
N VAL A 1 5.43 -9.38 -0.84
CA VAL A 1 6.89 -9.63 -0.82
C VAL A 1 7.67 -8.49 -0.17
N VAL A 2 7.58 -7.23 -0.64
CA VAL A 2 8.35 -6.13 -0.03
C VAL A 2 7.62 -5.55 1.19
N HIS A 3 6.47 -4.91 0.98
CA HIS A 3 5.84 -4.09 2.01
C HIS A 3 5.30 -4.93 3.17
N PHE A 4 4.39 -5.86 2.91
CA PHE A 4 3.76 -6.58 4.01
C PHE A 4 4.77 -7.38 4.83
N THR A 5 5.74 -8.05 4.18
CA THR A 5 6.86 -8.73 4.86
C THR A 5 7.69 -7.75 5.69
N GLY A 6 8.13 -6.63 5.11
CA GLY A 6 8.89 -5.60 5.84
C GLY A 6 8.11 -5.00 7.01
N GLY A 7 6.79 -4.83 6.87
CA GLY A 7 5.90 -4.34 7.92
C GLY A 7 5.73 -5.35 9.06
N VAL A 8 5.60 -6.65 8.77
CA VAL A 8 5.55 -7.70 9.80
C VAL A 8 6.88 -7.81 10.53
N CYS A 9 8.01 -7.86 9.81
CA CYS A 9 9.33 -7.90 10.43
C CYS A 9 9.61 -6.64 11.27
N GLY A 10 9.18 -5.45 10.79
CA GLY A 10 9.28 -4.19 11.54
C GLY A 10 8.45 -4.21 12.82
N LEU A 11 7.21 -4.73 12.75
CA LEU A 11 6.36 -4.89 13.92
C LEU A 11 6.95 -5.88 14.93
N ALA A 12 7.42 -7.04 14.46
CA ALA A 12 8.09 -8.01 15.32
C ALA A 12 9.32 -7.39 16.01
N GLY A 13 10.14 -6.65 15.25
CA GLY A 13 11.32 -5.96 15.79
C GLY A 13 10.97 -4.93 16.87
N THR A 14 9.97 -4.09 16.64
CA THR A 14 9.55 -3.06 17.62
C THR A 14 8.93 -3.69 18.87
N VAL A 15 8.19 -4.79 18.75
CA VAL A 15 7.63 -5.52 19.89
C VAL A 15 8.73 -6.20 20.71
N ILE A 16 9.72 -6.83 20.06
CA ILE A 16 10.82 -7.53 20.76
C ILE A 16 11.75 -6.55 21.47
N LEU A 17 12.12 -5.46 20.80
CA LEU A 17 13.01 -4.44 21.38
C LEU A 17 12.31 -3.62 22.47
N GLY A 18 10.99 -3.48 22.37
CA GLY A 18 10.21 -2.58 23.19
C GLY A 18 10.43 -1.11 22.84
N PRO A 19 9.74 -0.19 23.52
CA PRO A 19 9.73 1.21 23.14
C PRO A 19 10.99 1.97 23.55
N ARG A 20 11.33 3.01 22.78
CA ARG A 20 12.41 3.93 23.16
C ARG A 20 12.11 4.54 24.54
N LYS A 21 13.14 4.63 25.39
CA LYS A 21 13.00 5.16 26.76
C LYS A 21 12.41 6.56 26.75
N GLY A 22 11.31 6.78 27.46
CA GLY A 22 10.65 8.09 27.53
C GLY A 22 9.60 8.32 26.45
N ARG A 23 9.44 7.43 25.45
CA ARG A 23 8.54 7.63 24.30
C ARG A 23 7.10 7.92 24.68
N PHE A 24 6.61 7.27 25.73
CA PHE A 24 5.22 7.37 26.18
C PHE A 24 5.05 8.21 27.44
N GLU A 25 6.15 8.61 28.07
CA GLU A 25 6.20 9.53 29.20
C GLU A 25 6.33 10.99 28.74
N ASN A 26 7.25 11.26 27.81
CA ASN A 26 7.59 12.58 27.26
C ASN A 26 7.50 12.55 25.71
N PRO A 27 6.29 12.41 25.12
CA PRO A 27 6.13 12.21 23.68
C PRO A 27 6.66 13.35 22.82
N GLU A 28 6.73 14.58 23.35
CA GLU A 28 7.29 15.77 22.71
C GLU A 28 8.79 15.66 22.39
N GLU A 29 9.54 14.82 23.11
CA GLU A 29 10.96 14.58 22.82
C GLU A 29 11.17 13.74 21.55
N PHE A 30 10.09 13.17 21.00
CA PHE A 30 10.11 12.25 19.86
C PHE A 30 9.48 12.84 18.60
N GLU A 31 9.41 14.17 18.50
CA GLU A 31 9.01 14.87 17.28
C GLU A 31 10.00 14.63 16.12
N TYR A 32 9.55 14.94 14.91
CA TYR A 32 10.35 14.76 13.71
C TYR A 32 11.63 15.59 13.74
N HIS A 33 12.79 14.92 13.60
CA HIS A 33 14.09 15.58 13.64
C HIS A 33 14.30 16.61 12.51
N ASN A 34 13.72 16.37 11.32
CA ASN A 34 13.87 17.24 10.15
C ASN A 34 12.76 16.98 9.11
N ILE A 35 11.73 17.84 9.09
CA ILE A 35 10.61 17.75 8.15
C ILE A 35 11.06 17.87 6.68
N PRO A 36 11.91 18.85 6.29
CA PRO A 36 12.42 18.91 4.91
C PRO A 36 13.05 17.61 4.40
N LEU A 37 13.81 16.88 5.24
CA LEU A 37 14.38 15.59 4.87
C LEU A 37 13.32 14.50 4.69
N ILE A 38 12.25 14.49 5.49
CA ILE A 38 11.11 13.58 5.30
C ILE A 38 10.44 13.85 3.96
N VAL A 39 10.23 15.13 3.62
CA VAL A 39 9.63 15.52 2.34
C VAL A 39 10.54 15.10 1.17
N LEU A 40 11.84 15.37 1.25
CA LEU A 40 12.81 14.95 0.24
C LEU A 40 12.83 13.43 0.07
N GLY A 41 12.85 12.68 1.17
CA GLY A 41 12.79 11.22 1.15
C GLY A 41 11.49 10.70 0.52
N THR A 42 10.36 11.33 0.84
CA THR A 42 9.05 10.99 0.24
C THR A 42 9.04 11.24 -1.26
N PHE A 43 9.58 12.36 -1.72
CA PHE A 43 9.72 12.64 -3.15
C PHE A 43 10.63 11.63 -3.85
N ALA A 44 11.78 11.30 -3.26
CA ALA A 44 12.70 10.30 -3.80
C ALA A 44 12.04 8.92 -3.89
N LEU A 45 11.30 8.51 -2.85
CA LEU A 45 10.57 7.24 -2.84
C LEU A 45 9.44 7.23 -3.87
N TRP A 46 8.65 8.31 -3.99
CA TRP A 46 7.59 8.40 -4.99
C TRP A 46 8.16 8.33 -6.41
N PHE A 47 9.21 9.10 -6.70
CA PHE A 47 9.92 9.01 -7.98
C PHE A 47 10.44 7.59 -8.26
N GLY A 48 11.14 7.00 -7.29
CA GLY A 48 11.64 5.62 -7.39
C GLY A 48 10.54 4.58 -7.58
N TRP A 49 9.33 4.85 -7.07
CA TRP A 49 8.18 3.95 -7.23
C TRP A 49 7.71 3.81 -8.68
N TYR A 50 8.01 4.77 -9.55
CA TYR A 50 7.80 4.63 -10.99
C TYR A 50 8.77 3.62 -11.64
N GLY A 51 9.95 3.42 -11.05
CA GLY A 51 10.82 2.29 -11.41
C GLY A 51 10.30 0.97 -10.82
N PHE A 52 9.72 1.01 -9.62
CA PHE A 52 9.23 -0.18 -8.93
C PHE A 52 7.96 -0.76 -9.55
N ASN A 53 6.87 0.01 -9.63
CA ASN A 53 5.58 -0.46 -10.10
C ASN A 53 5.57 -0.61 -11.65
N PRO A 54 5.69 0.47 -12.46
CA PRO A 54 5.77 0.34 -13.92
C PRO A 54 6.89 -0.56 -14.40
N GLY A 55 8.07 -0.52 -13.77
CA GLY A 55 9.17 -1.42 -14.15
C GLY A 55 8.85 -2.90 -13.93
N SER A 56 7.89 -3.23 -13.05
CA SER A 56 7.42 -4.60 -12.85
C SER A 56 6.60 -5.15 -14.02
N THR A 57 6.29 -4.35 -15.04
CA THR A 57 5.76 -4.88 -16.32
C THR A 57 6.83 -5.59 -17.14
N LEU A 58 8.13 -5.37 -16.84
CA LEU A 58 9.31 -6.00 -17.45
C LEU A 58 9.44 -5.81 -18.97
N SER A 59 8.54 -5.05 -19.61
CA SER A 59 8.53 -4.83 -21.04
C SER A 59 7.73 -3.59 -21.42
N MET A 60 8.19 -2.91 -22.47
CA MET A 60 7.49 -1.82 -23.17
C MET A 60 7.77 -1.89 -24.69
N HIS A 61 8.02 -3.09 -25.21
CA HIS A 61 8.48 -3.30 -26.59
C HIS A 61 7.38 -3.13 -27.65
N ASP A 62 6.13 -3.30 -27.26
CA ASP A 62 4.95 -3.12 -28.11
C ASP A 62 3.95 -2.14 -27.50
N LYS A 63 2.91 -1.82 -28.28
CA LYS A 63 1.87 -0.85 -27.89
C LYS A 63 1.07 -1.31 -26.67
N GLU A 64 0.82 -2.60 -26.53
CA GLU A 64 0.02 -3.14 -25.43
C GLU A 64 0.82 -3.07 -24.13
N MET A 65 2.05 -3.61 -24.09
CA MET A 65 2.92 -3.57 -22.92
C MET A 65 3.28 -2.12 -22.52
N GLY A 66 3.44 -1.22 -23.50
CA GLY A 66 3.59 0.21 -23.24
C GLY A 66 2.37 0.84 -22.58
N ALA A 67 1.16 0.45 -22.99
CA ALA A 67 -0.08 0.89 -22.34
C ALA A 67 -0.21 0.32 -20.92
N LEU A 68 0.25 -0.92 -20.66
CA LEU A 68 0.26 -1.49 -19.30
C LEU A 68 1.11 -0.64 -18.37
N ALA A 69 2.36 -0.37 -18.77
CA ALA A 69 3.30 0.40 -17.97
C ALA A 69 2.77 1.82 -17.70
N ALA A 70 2.12 2.44 -18.70
CA ALA A 70 1.47 3.73 -18.53
C ALA A 70 0.29 3.68 -17.54
N GLN A 71 -0.57 2.66 -17.61
CA GLN A 71 -1.67 2.47 -16.66
C GLN A 71 -1.15 2.23 -15.24
N VAL A 72 -0.12 1.39 -15.09
CA VAL A 72 0.53 1.14 -13.80
C VAL A 72 1.12 2.43 -13.21
N ALA A 73 1.74 3.26 -14.05
CA ALA A 73 2.28 4.56 -13.65
C ALA A 73 1.17 5.52 -13.18
N MET A 74 0.04 5.55 -13.90
CA MET A 74 -1.13 6.33 -13.53
C MET A 74 -1.73 5.86 -12.20
N ASN A 75 -1.96 4.56 -12.05
CA ASN A 75 -2.47 3.95 -10.82
C ASN A 75 -1.58 4.27 -9.61
N THR A 76 -0.26 4.18 -9.80
CA THR A 76 0.75 4.49 -8.78
C THR A 76 0.58 5.91 -8.25
N THR A 77 0.47 6.90 -9.14
CA THR A 77 0.35 8.31 -8.74
C THR A 77 -1.02 8.66 -8.18
N LEU A 78 -2.09 8.10 -8.75
CA LEU A 78 -3.45 8.36 -8.29
C LEU A 78 -3.68 7.84 -6.87
N SER A 79 -3.22 6.62 -6.57
CA SER A 79 -3.31 6.07 -5.21
C SER A 79 -2.46 6.86 -4.21
N ALA A 80 -1.23 7.22 -4.59
CA ALA A 80 -0.34 8.03 -3.75
C ALA A 80 -0.95 9.39 -3.40
N ALA A 81 -1.42 10.12 -4.40
CA ALA A 81 -2.03 11.44 -4.22
C ALA A 81 -3.30 11.37 -3.38
N THR A 82 -4.20 10.42 -3.67
CA THR A 82 -5.48 10.29 -2.98
C THR A 82 -5.30 9.86 -1.53
N CYS A 83 -4.41 8.91 -1.24
CA CYS A 83 -4.10 8.52 0.14
C CYS A 83 -3.41 9.66 0.91
N GLY A 84 -2.44 10.34 0.31
CA GLY A 84 -1.76 11.49 0.91
C GLY A 84 -2.74 12.59 1.32
N ILE A 85 -3.58 13.03 0.39
CA ILE A 85 -4.62 14.05 0.65
C ILE A 85 -5.59 13.56 1.72
N SER A 86 -6.03 12.30 1.65
CA SER A 86 -7.00 11.74 2.61
C SER A 86 -6.44 11.69 4.03
N VAL A 87 -5.19 11.23 4.21
CA VAL A 87 -4.53 11.23 5.52
C VAL A 87 -4.33 12.65 6.04
N PHE A 88 -3.89 13.58 5.17
CA PHE A 88 -3.72 14.98 5.54
C PHE A 88 -5.03 15.60 6.04
N LEU A 89 -6.12 15.43 5.29
CA LEU A 89 -7.44 15.94 5.68
C LEU A 89 -7.95 15.26 6.95
N LEU A 90 -7.79 13.94 7.06
CA LEU A 90 -8.22 13.19 8.23
C LEU A 90 -7.48 13.66 9.49
N LYS A 91 -6.16 13.81 9.43
CA LYS A 91 -5.36 14.35 10.53
C LYS A 91 -5.71 15.79 10.85
N PHE A 92 -5.92 16.63 9.83
CA PHE A 92 -6.33 18.01 10.03
C PHE A 92 -7.67 18.09 10.76
N VAL A 93 -8.67 17.30 10.36
CA VAL A 93 -9.97 17.27 11.04
C VAL A 93 -9.87 16.75 12.48
N LEU A 94 -9.02 15.75 12.74
CA LEU A 94 -8.86 15.16 14.07
C LEU A 94 -8.06 16.04 15.04
N THR A 95 -7.07 16.79 14.54
CA THR A 95 -6.09 17.51 15.37
C THR A 95 -6.20 19.04 15.27
N LEU A 96 -6.91 19.54 14.25
CA LEU A 96 -6.95 20.96 13.85
C LEU A 96 -5.57 21.55 13.56
N LYS A 97 -4.60 20.71 13.18
CA LYS A 97 -3.23 21.09 12.85
C LYS A 97 -2.81 20.52 11.50
N TYR A 98 -1.96 21.27 10.80
CA TYR A 98 -1.34 20.79 9.56
C TYR A 98 -0.14 19.89 9.90
N ASP A 99 -0.24 18.62 9.53
CA ASP A 99 0.79 17.62 9.77
C ASP A 99 1.40 17.15 8.45
N VAL A 100 2.58 17.70 8.13
CA VAL A 100 3.33 17.37 6.91
C VAL A 100 3.91 15.95 6.98
N GLY A 101 4.29 15.49 8.16
CA GLY A 101 4.78 14.11 8.35
C GLY A 101 3.69 13.10 8.05
N ALA A 102 2.48 13.35 8.52
CA ALA A 102 1.34 12.50 8.22
C ALA A 102 0.94 12.54 6.74
N LEU A 103 1.00 13.70 6.07
CA LEU A 103 0.83 13.76 4.61
C LEU A 103 1.85 12.86 3.89
N CYS A 104 3.13 12.94 4.28
CA CYS A 104 4.19 12.13 3.70
C CYS A 104 3.96 10.63 3.90
N ASN A 105 3.65 10.20 5.12
CA ASN A 105 3.29 8.80 5.40
C ASN A 105 2.01 8.38 4.67
N GLY A 106 1.07 9.29 4.46
CA GLY A 106 -0.12 9.06 3.65
C GLY A 106 0.21 8.79 2.17
N ILE A 107 1.12 9.57 1.58
CA ILE A 107 1.60 9.34 0.21
C ILE A 107 2.22 7.94 0.11
N LEU A 108 3.12 7.59 1.04
CA LEU A 108 3.75 6.28 1.07
C LEU A 108 2.74 5.14 1.28
N SER A 109 1.73 5.35 2.13
CA SER A 109 0.65 4.39 2.36
C SER A 109 -0.18 4.13 1.08
N GLY A 110 -0.41 5.16 0.28
CA GLY A 110 -1.10 5.03 -1.02
C GLY A 110 -0.25 4.27 -2.04
N LEU A 111 1.05 4.54 -2.09
CA LEU A 111 2.00 3.82 -2.92
C LEU A 111 2.05 2.33 -2.55
N VAL A 112 2.11 2.00 -1.25
CA VAL A 112 2.05 0.62 -0.75
C VAL A 112 0.72 -0.04 -1.08
N SER A 113 -0.40 0.66 -0.88
CA SER A 113 -1.75 0.10 -1.08
C SER A 113 -2.00 -0.32 -2.52
N ILE A 114 -1.45 0.40 -3.51
CA ILE A 114 -1.67 0.07 -4.92
C ILE A 114 -0.66 -0.95 -5.47
N THR A 115 0.49 -1.14 -4.83
CA THR A 115 1.57 -1.96 -5.40
C THR A 115 1.14 -3.37 -5.80
N ALA A 116 0.29 -4.05 -5.00
CA ALA A 116 -0.13 -5.40 -5.33
C ALA A 116 -1.08 -5.48 -6.54
N GLY A 117 -1.92 -4.46 -6.76
CA GLY A 117 -2.94 -4.45 -7.82
C GLY A 117 -2.68 -3.47 -8.95
N CYS A 118 -1.53 -2.78 -8.97
CA CYS A 118 -1.29 -1.66 -9.87
C CYS A 118 -1.39 -1.99 -11.37
N GLY A 119 -1.17 -3.25 -11.77
CA GLY A 119 -1.33 -3.73 -13.14
C GLY A 119 -2.70 -4.35 -13.46
N ASN A 120 -3.51 -4.66 -12.45
CA ASN A 120 -4.76 -5.41 -12.61
C ASN A 120 -6.00 -4.54 -12.29
N MET A 121 -5.79 -3.33 -11.79
CA MET A 121 -6.83 -2.37 -11.46
C MET A 121 -6.96 -1.27 -12.53
N GLU A 122 -8.18 -0.79 -12.72
CA GLU A 122 -8.42 0.46 -13.44
C GLU A 122 -8.03 1.70 -12.61
N CYS A 123 -7.81 2.83 -13.27
CA CYS A 123 -7.48 4.11 -12.64
C CYS A 123 -8.49 4.56 -11.57
N GLY A 124 -9.79 4.29 -11.79
CA GLY A 124 -10.84 4.61 -10.80
C GLY A 124 -10.69 3.79 -9.52
N SER A 125 -10.38 2.50 -9.65
CA SER A 125 -10.11 1.61 -8.52
C SER A 125 -8.84 1.99 -7.77
N ALA A 126 -7.81 2.49 -8.47
CA ALA A 126 -6.59 2.99 -7.82
C ALA A 126 -6.84 4.18 -6.88
N VAL A 127 -7.74 5.10 -7.26
CA VAL A 127 -8.19 6.21 -6.41
C VAL A 127 -8.87 5.68 -5.14
N LEU A 128 -9.76 4.71 -5.28
CA LEU A 128 -10.47 4.12 -4.15
C LEU A 128 -9.53 3.33 -3.23
N THR A 129 -8.59 2.58 -3.79
CA THR A 129 -7.55 1.85 -3.07
C THR A 129 -6.71 2.80 -2.21
N GLY A 130 -6.27 3.94 -2.77
CA GLY A 130 -5.54 4.96 -2.02
C GLY A 130 -6.38 5.61 -0.93
N PHE A 131 -7.61 6.02 -1.25
CA PHE A 131 -8.54 6.60 -0.27
C PHE A 131 -8.81 5.67 0.92
N ILE A 132 -9.11 4.39 0.68
CA ILE A 132 -9.34 3.40 1.75
C ILE A 132 -8.04 3.12 2.52
N GLY A 133 -6.89 3.10 1.83
CA GLY A 133 -5.57 2.92 2.43
C GLY A 133 -5.26 3.95 3.52
N ALA A 134 -5.77 5.18 3.40
CA ALA A 134 -5.64 6.21 4.42
C ALA A 134 -6.23 5.80 5.78
N PHE A 135 -7.37 5.09 5.77
CA PHE A 135 -8.03 4.62 6.99
C PHE A 135 -7.26 3.45 7.61
N PHE A 136 -6.72 2.52 6.79
CA PHE A 136 -5.87 1.45 7.28
C PHE A 136 -4.61 1.98 7.94
N TYR A 137 -3.92 2.94 7.29
CA TYR A 137 -2.77 3.64 7.87
C TYR A 137 -3.13 4.30 9.20
N GLN A 138 -4.17 5.15 9.21
CA GLN A 138 -4.53 5.93 10.39
C GLN A 138 -4.95 5.03 11.56
N ALA A 139 -5.73 3.98 11.29
CA ALA A 139 -6.17 3.02 12.29
C ALA A 139 -4.98 2.25 12.88
N ALA A 140 -4.07 1.77 12.04
CA ALA A 140 -2.89 1.02 12.48
C ALA A 140 -1.93 1.89 13.29
N SER A 141 -1.57 3.08 12.79
CA SER A 141 -0.69 4.02 13.51
C SER A 141 -1.29 4.38 14.89
N SER A 142 -2.59 4.65 14.94
CA SER A 142 -3.28 4.94 16.21
C SER A 142 -3.31 3.73 17.14
N LEU A 143 -3.48 2.52 16.60
CA LEU A 143 -3.49 1.28 17.38
C LEU A 143 -2.12 1.00 18.01
N LEU A 144 -1.03 1.15 17.25
CA LEU A 144 0.34 0.96 17.75
C LEU A 144 0.63 1.89 18.93
N VAL A 145 0.29 3.18 18.80
CA VAL A 145 0.42 4.14 19.90
C VAL A 145 -0.42 3.72 21.11
N ARG A 146 -1.66 3.26 20.90
CA ARG A 146 -2.56 2.83 21.98
C ARG A 146 -2.07 1.58 22.71
N LEU A 147 -1.38 0.68 21.99
CA LEU A 147 -0.73 -0.51 22.53
C LEU A 147 0.66 -0.25 23.12
N LYS A 148 1.11 1.02 23.12
CA LYS A 148 2.46 1.42 23.54
C LYS A 148 3.57 0.70 22.76
N ILE A 149 3.34 0.46 21.48
CA ILE A 149 4.35 -0.03 20.54
C ILE A 149 4.96 1.19 19.84
N ASP A 150 6.27 1.36 19.99
CA ASP A 150 7.00 2.48 19.41
C ASP A 150 7.62 2.09 18.07
N ASP A 151 6.91 2.42 17.00
CA ASP A 151 7.42 2.35 15.64
C ASP A 151 7.93 3.74 15.22
N PRO A 152 9.27 3.95 15.11
CA PRO A 152 9.83 5.28 14.94
C PRO A 152 9.42 6.01 13.66
N VAL A 153 9.00 5.27 12.64
CA VAL A 153 8.68 5.81 11.30
C VAL A 153 7.29 5.39 10.82
N ASP A 154 6.47 4.79 11.68
CA ASP A 154 5.19 4.16 11.32
C ASP A 154 5.36 3.06 10.22
N ALA A 155 6.51 2.38 10.15
CA ALA A 155 6.79 1.39 9.10
C ALA A 155 5.76 0.25 9.09
N SER A 156 5.34 -0.21 10.27
CA SER A 156 4.35 -1.26 10.46
C SER A 156 2.95 -0.81 10.03
N ALA A 157 2.61 0.47 10.21
CA ALA A 157 1.35 1.02 9.72
C ALA A 157 1.38 1.21 8.19
N VAL A 158 2.42 1.87 7.67
CA VAL A 158 2.57 2.16 6.24
C VAL A 158 2.77 0.90 5.42
N HIS A 159 3.66 -0.01 5.82
CA HIS A 159 3.99 -1.21 5.05
C HIS A 159 3.20 -2.45 5.48
N GLY A 160 2.94 -2.60 6.77
CA GLY A 160 2.17 -3.72 7.31
C GLY A 160 0.69 -3.57 7.00
N ALA A 161 0.01 -2.61 7.63
CA ALA A 161 -1.43 -2.47 7.50
C ALA A 161 -1.88 -2.10 6.07
N CYS A 162 -1.22 -1.14 5.42
CA CYS A 162 -1.55 -0.81 4.02
C CYS A 162 -1.08 -1.92 3.05
N GLY A 163 -0.09 -2.73 3.44
CA GLY A 163 0.29 -3.92 2.67
C GLY A 163 -0.79 -5.00 2.70
N VAL A 164 -1.40 -5.26 3.87
CA VAL A 164 -2.59 -6.12 3.99
C VAL A 164 -3.72 -5.58 3.13
N TRP A 165 -4.02 -4.28 3.27
CA TRP A 165 -5.06 -3.65 2.46
C TRP A 165 -4.78 -3.77 0.97
N GLY A 166 -3.55 -3.52 0.52
CA GLY A 166 -3.19 -3.64 -0.90
C GLY A 166 -3.37 -5.05 -1.45
N LEU A 167 -3.03 -6.09 -0.68
CA LEU A 167 -3.28 -7.49 -1.07
C LEU A 167 -4.78 -7.78 -1.20
N LEU A 168 -5.59 -7.30 -0.25
CA LEU A 168 -7.05 -7.47 -0.30
C LEU A 168 -7.66 -6.67 -1.44
N ALA A 169 -7.29 -5.40 -1.59
CA ALA A 169 -7.75 -4.51 -2.65
C ALA A 169 -7.42 -5.09 -4.02
N ALA A 170 -6.23 -5.67 -4.19
CA ALA A 170 -5.83 -6.35 -5.42
C ALA A 170 -6.80 -7.44 -5.83
N ALA A 171 -7.36 -8.22 -4.89
CA ALA A 171 -8.43 -9.16 -5.20
C ALA A 171 -9.79 -8.48 -5.37
N LEU A 172 -10.15 -7.50 -4.54
CA LEU A 172 -11.48 -6.89 -4.58
C LEU A 172 -11.74 -6.03 -5.82
N PHE A 173 -10.68 -5.41 -6.37
CA PHE A 173 -10.76 -4.48 -7.50
C PHE A 173 -10.01 -4.97 -8.73
N ASP A 174 -9.68 -6.26 -8.81
CA ASP A 174 -9.24 -6.87 -10.06
C ASP A 174 -10.43 -6.91 -11.01
N TRP A 175 -10.43 -6.00 -11.99
CA TRP A 175 -11.45 -5.94 -13.02
C TRP A 175 -10.81 -6.49 -14.28
N GLY A 176 -11.01 -7.78 -14.54
CA GLY A 176 -10.58 -8.50 -15.74
C GLY A 176 -11.15 -7.91 -17.04
N LYS A 177 -11.35 -8.76 -18.06
CA LYS A 177 -12.16 -8.41 -19.24
C LYS A 177 -13.66 -8.29 -18.85
N GLY A 178 -14.00 -7.29 -18.03
CA GLY A 178 -15.29 -7.10 -17.37
C GLY A 178 -15.27 -7.53 -15.89
N PHE A 179 -16.35 -7.19 -15.17
CA PHE A 179 -16.47 -7.39 -13.71
C PHE A 179 -16.45 -8.85 -13.24
N ASP A 180 -16.78 -9.80 -14.12
CA ASP A 180 -16.88 -11.23 -13.76
C ASP A 180 -15.55 -11.99 -13.88
N HIS A 181 -14.52 -11.32 -14.41
CA HIS A 181 -13.24 -11.91 -14.78
C HIS A 181 -12.12 -11.31 -13.93
N TYR A 182 -11.10 -12.11 -13.62
CA TYR A 182 -9.91 -11.67 -12.86
C TYR A 182 -8.68 -11.79 -13.74
N HIS A 183 -7.75 -10.87 -13.62
CA HIS A 183 -6.46 -10.93 -14.30
C HIS A 183 -5.53 -11.93 -13.60
N GLY A 184 -4.71 -12.62 -14.41
CA GLY A 184 -3.57 -13.35 -13.87
C GLY A 184 -2.43 -12.40 -13.48
N TRP A 185 -1.24 -12.96 -13.29
CA TRP A 185 -0.02 -12.15 -13.11
C TRP A 185 0.24 -11.16 -14.28
N SER A 186 -0.40 -11.34 -15.44
CA SER A 186 -0.09 -10.63 -16.69
C SER A 186 -0.90 -9.35 -16.99
N GLY A 187 -1.67 -8.81 -16.03
CA GLY A 187 -2.26 -7.45 -16.07
C GLY A 187 -3.38 -7.19 -17.09
N PHE A 188 -3.24 -7.59 -18.35
CA PHE A 188 -4.28 -7.47 -19.38
C PHE A 188 -4.94 -8.80 -19.77
N GLY A 189 -4.32 -9.91 -19.38
CA GLY A 189 -4.86 -11.26 -19.59
C GLY A 189 -5.71 -11.69 -18.41
N CYS A 190 -6.97 -12.04 -18.66
CA CYS A 190 -7.77 -12.76 -17.68
C CYS A 190 -7.08 -14.10 -17.34
N MET A 191 -7.28 -14.62 -16.13
CA MET A 191 -6.91 -15.99 -15.82
C MET A 191 -7.72 -16.94 -16.69
N THR A 192 -7.03 -17.76 -17.48
CA THR A 192 -7.67 -18.74 -18.37
C THR A 192 -7.73 -20.11 -17.71
N GLY A 193 -8.84 -20.83 -17.90
CA GLY A 193 -8.95 -22.23 -17.52
C GLY A 193 -8.23 -23.16 -18.50
N ASP A 194 -8.33 -24.47 -18.27
CA ASP A 194 -7.75 -25.51 -19.15
C ASP A 194 -8.32 -25.48 -20.57
N ASP A 195 -9.50 -24.86 -20.76
CA ASP A 195 -10.17 -24.64 -22.04
C ASP A 195 -9.72 -23.36 -22.77
N GLY A 196 -8.82 -22.57 -22.17
CA GLY A 196 -8.34 -21.30 -22.71
C GLY A 196 -9.34 -20.14 -22.59
N ALA A 197 -10.50 -20.34 -21.98
CA ALA A 197 -11.50 -19.30 -21.78
C ALA A 197 -11.22 -18.51 -20.49
N CYS A 198 -11.62 -17.23 -20.45
CA CYS A 198 -11.51 -16.43 -19.24
C CYS A 198 -12.34 -17.04 -18.11
N SER A 199 -11.69 -17.34 -16.99
CA SER A 199 -12.30 -17.85 -15.77
C SER A 199 -13.32 -16.84 -15.24
N LYS A 200 -14.47 -17.34 -14.79
CA LYS A 200 -15.57 -16.55 -14.22
C LYS A 200 -15.82 -16.94 -12.77
N GLY A 201 -16.27 -15.99 -11.95
CA GLY A 201 -16.73 -16.27 -10.59
C GLY A 201 -15.62 -16.67 -9.60
N ILE A 202 -14.36 -16.46 -9.96
CA ILE A 202 -13.20 -16.84 -9.14
C ILE A 202 -12.84 -15.81 -8.06
N GLY A 203 -13.63 -14.73 -7.92
CA GLY A 203 -13.32 -13.67 -6.95
C GLY A 203 -13.25 -14.14 -5.50
N GLY A 204 -14.12 -15.09 -5.10
CA GLY A 204 -14.03 -15.72 -3.78
C GLY A 204 -12.70 -16.46 -3.58
N SER A 205 -12.25 -17.19 -4.60
CA SER A 205 -10.96 -17.89 -4.59
C SER A 205 -9.78 -16.92 -4.61
N ALA A 206 -9.88 -15.80 -5.33
CA ALA A 206 -8.85 -14.76 -5.35
C ALA A 206 -8.67 -14.12 -3.96
N VAL A 207 -9.77 -13.75 -3.31
CA VAL A 207 -9.74 -13.24 -1.92
C VAL A 207 -9.16 -14.29 -0.96
N ALA A 208 -9.61 -15.55 -1.08
CA ALA A 208 -9.07 -16.64 -0.26
C ALA A 208 -7.57 -16.83 -0.45
N ALA A 209 -7.07 -16.76 -1.70
CA ALA A 209 -5.65 -16.85 -2.00
C ALA A 209 -4.85 -15.70 -1.36
N GLN A 210 -5.36 -14.47 -1.40
CA GLN A 210 -4.71 -13.33 -0.75
C GLN A 210 -4.69 -13.48 0.78
N LEU A 211 -5.76 -13.99 1.38
CA LEU A 211 -5.80 -14.29 2.82
C LEU A 211 -4.80 -15.36 3.22
N VAL A 212 -4.69 -16.45 2.45
CA VAL A 212 -3.66 -17.48 2.67
C VAL A 212 -2.26 -16.88 2.56
N MET A 213 -2.03 -16.00 1.59
CA MET A 213 -0.75 -15.33 1.42
C MET A 213 -0.41 -14.40 2.59
N ILE A 214 -1.39 -13.66 3.11
CA ILE A 214 -1.24 -12.84 4.31
C ILE A 214 -0.81 -13.72 5.50
N VAL A 215 -1.52 -14.83 5.75
CA VAL A 215 -1.17 -15.74 6.84
C VAL A 215 0.21 -16.35 6.64
N ALA A 216 0.54 -16.79 5.42
CA ALA A 216 1.84 -17.35 5.11
C ALA A 216 2.98 -16.34 5.35
N ILE A 217 2.80 -15.08 4.95
CA ILE A 217 3.78 -14.02 5.20
C ILE A 217 3.93 -13.75 6.70
N ILE A 218 2.83 -13.70 7.46
CA ILE A 218 2.89 -13.50 8.92
C ILE A 218 3.65 -14.63 9.62
N VAL A 219 3.42 -15.88 9.21
CA VAL A 219 4.06 -17.05 9.85
C VAL A 219 5.54 -17.16 9.47
N TRP A 220 5.90 -16.73 8.26
CA TRP A 220 7.27 -16.80 7.75
C TRP A 220 8.17 -15.67 8.26
N ALA A 221 7.63 -14.45 8.34
CA ALA A 221 8.36 -13.21 8.65
C ALA A 221 8.68 -13.09 10.15
#